data_AF-A0A1G6LGE9-F1
#
_entry.id   AF-A0A1G6LGE9-F1
#
_cell.length_a   1.000
_cell.length_b   1.000
_cell.length_c   1.000
_cell.angle_alpha   90.00
_cell.angle_beta   90.00
_cell.angle_gamma   90.00
#
_symmetry.space_group_name_H-M   'P 1'
#
loop_
_entity.id
_entity.type
_entity.pdbx_description
1 polymer ?
#
loop_
_entity_poly.entity_id
_entity_poly.type
_entity_poly.pdbx_seq_one_letter_code
_entity_poly.pdbx_strand_id
1 'polypeptide(L)'
;MVEEDVTFTFPEGWTVEESNVSADISSATDGTTGSRVSLSDSPDSAAPTLDQAAENALKAYDDPALKRVENVTMGGGAEAYQIRGKRGMADFWEFGTIHNGARVYLGFTLAPMLSAREKRELIDSVLASAQWAA
;
A
#
# COMPACT_ATOMS: atom_id res chain seq x y z
N MET A 1 19.66 9.13 10.90
CA MET A 1 18.34 9.35 11.51
C MET A 1 17.44 9.71 10.35
N VAL A 2 16.47 8.87 10.04
CA VAL A 2 15.54 9.11 8.91
C VAL A 2 14.44 10.00 9.48
N GLU A 3 14.28 11.19 8.93
CA GLU A 3 13.16 12.07 9.25
C GLU A 3 11.86 11.39 8.76
N GLU A 4 10.78 11.52 9.53
CA GLU A 4 9.50 10.87 9.25
C GLU A 4 8.87 11.50 7.98
N ASP A 5 9.13 10.92 6.81
CA ASP A 5 8.73 11.50 5.52
C ASP A 5 7.21 11.37 5.20
N VAL A 6 6.51 10.41 5.81
CA VAL A 6 5.07 10.23 5.63
C VAL A 6 4.43 9.54 6.84
N THR A 7 3.22 9.97 7.21
CA THR A 7 2.39 9.33 8.25
C THR A 7 1.06 8.84 7.67
N PHE A 8 0.62 7.67 8.13
CA PHE A 8 -0.70 7.10 7.83
C PHE A 8 -1.44 6.75 9.12
N THR A 9 -2.75 6.93 9.13
CA THR A 9 -3.63 6.55 10.23
C THR A 9 -4.41 5.29 9.88
N PHE A 10 -4.39 4.31 10.79
CA PHE A 10 -5.12 3.05 10.63
C PHE A 10 -6.29 2.97 11.62
N PRO A 11 -7.33 2.17 11.33
CA PRO A 11 -8.45 1.98 12.25
C PRO A 11 -8.00 1.42 13.60
N GLU A 12 -8.77 1.75 14.65
CA GLU A 12 -8.52 1.23 16.00
C GLU A 12 -8.59 -0.32 16.03
N GLY A 13 -7.76 -0.93 16.88
CA GLY A 13 -7.73 -2.40 17.07
C GLY A 13 -6.83 -3.16 16.08
N TRP A 14 -6.07 -2.45 15.26
CA TRP A 14 -5.05 -3.05 14.39
C TRP A 14 -3.71 -3.16 15.11
N THR A 15 -3.02 -4.29 14.91
CA THR A 15 -1.70 -4.56 15.45
C THR A 15 -0.64 -4.18 14.44
N VAL A 16 0.39 -3.47 14.88
CA VAL A 16 1.56 -3.08 14.06
C VAL A 16 2.73 -3.99 14.42
N GLU A 17 3.33 -4.61 13.40
CA GLU A 17 4.62 -5.30 13.48
C GLU A 17 5.63 -4.52 12.63
N GLU A 18 6.59 -3.87 13.28
CA GLU A 18 7.58 -3.03 12.60
C GLU A 18 8.84 -3.84 12.24
N SER A 19 9.38 -3.57 11.07
CA SER A 19 10.72 -3.97 10.63
C SER A 19 11.49 -2.74 10.14
N ASN A 20 12.81 -2.87 9.97
CA ASN A 20 13.70 -1.76 9.63
C ASN A 20 13.32 -0.97 8.36
N VAL A 21 12.57 -1.58 7.44
CA VAL A 21 12.18 -0.99 6.16
C VAL A 21 10.71 -1.18 5.85
N SER A 22 9.93 -1.80 6.76
CA SER A 22 8.49 -1.93 6.59
C SER A 22 7.73 -2.14 7.88
N ALA A 23 6.57 -1.49 8.02
CA ALA A 23 5.58 -1.85 9.02
C ALA A 23 4.55 -2.77 8.37
N ASP A 24 4.19 -3.87 9.04
CA ASP A 24 3.08 -4.74 8.70
C ASP A 24 1.96 -4.53 9.71
N ILE A 25 0.80 -4.10 9.23
CA ILE A 25 -0.33 -3.78 10.08
C ILE A 25 -1.44 -4.78 9.80
N SER A 26 -2.05 -5.37 10.83
CA SER A 26 -3.08 -6.41 10.67
C SER A 26 -4.23 -6.23 11.66
N SER A 27 -5.47 -6.48 11.21
CA SER A 27 -6.63 -6.55 12.11
C SER A 27 -6.63 -7.90 12.84
N ALA A 28 -6.66 -7.88 14.17
CA ALA A 28 -6.65 -9.07 15.00
C ALA A 28 -7.97 -9.85 14.90
N THR A 29 -8.06 -10.80 13.97
CA THR A 29 -9.09 -11.86 14.07
C THR A 29 -8.60 -13.28 13.81
N ASP A 30 -7.52 -13.52 13.04
CA ASP A 30 -6.91 -14.87 12.91
C ASP A 30 -5.58 -14.93 12.12
N GLY A 31 -4.97 -13.79 11.74
CA GLY A 31 -3.74 -13.79 10.93
C GLY A 31 -3.89 -14.27 9.47
N THR A 32 -5.11 -14.63 9.04
CA THR A 32 -5.46 -15.03 7.67
C THR A 32 -6.48 -14.09 7.00
N THR A 33 -7.16 -13.30 7.83
CA THR A 33 -8.21 -12.33 7.50
C THR A 33 -7.69 -10.89 7.52
N GLY A 34 -6.40 -10.70 7.80
CA GLY A 34 -5.79 -9.39 8.03
C GLY A 34 -5.45 -8.64 6.74
N SER A 35 -5.89 -7.39 6.68
CA SER A 35 -5.44 -6.40 5.71
C SER A 35 -3.97 -6.03 5.97
N ARG A 36 -3.02 -6.77 5.39
CA ARG A 36 -1.60 -6.42 5.56
C ARG A 36 -1.30 -5.14 4.80
N VAL A 37 -0.89 -4.10 5.53
CA VAL A 37 -0.31 -2.88 4.95
C VAL A 37 1.17 -2.87 5.18
N SER A 38 1.93 -2.89 4.09
CA SER A 38 3.39 -2.81 4.08
C SER A 38 3.80 -1.45 3.54
N LEU A 39 4.46 -0.64 4.37
CA LEU A 39 5.20 0.56 3.96
C LEU A 39 6.61 0.13 3.59
N SER A 40 7.24 0.64 2.53
CA SER A 40 8.68 0.45 2.35
C SER A 40 9.28 1.59 1.56
N ASP A 41 10.45 2.04 2.03
CA ASP A 41 11.38 2.88 1.31
C ASP A 41 12.43 1.95 0.68
N SER A 42 12.46 1.92 -0.65
CA SER A 42 13.47 1.19 -1.40
C SER A 42 14.28 2.16 -2.26
N PRO A 43 15.46 2.60 -1.80
CA PRO A 43 16.34 3.47 -2.59
C PRO A 43 16.85 2.77 -3.86
N ASP A 44 16.89 1.42 -3.85
CA ASP A 44 17.27 0.61 -5.01
C ASP A 44 16.17 0.54 -6.08
N SER A 45 14.95 0.98 -5.77
CA SER A 45 13.82 1.01 -6.71
C SER A 45 13.72 2.33 -7.49
N ALA A 46 14.85 2.97 -7.79
CA ALA A 46 14.93 4.24 -8.50
C ALA A 46 14.08 4.20 -9.79
N ALA A 47 12.86 4.72 -9.69
CA ALA A 47 11.90 4.81 -10.76
C ALA A 47 11.64 6.30 -11.01
N PRO A 48 11.93 6.82 -12.21
CA PRO A 48 11.73 8.23 -12.54
C PRO A 48 10.25 8.60 -12.71
N THR A 49 9.34 7.62 -12.87
CA THR A 49 7.91 7.84 -13.08
C THR A 49 7.07 6.83 -12.31
N LEU A 50 5.82 7.19 -12.03
CA LEU A 50 4.83 6.27 -11.44
C LEU A 50 4.60 5.03 -12.32
N ASP A 51 4.70 5.20 -13.63
CA ASP A 51 4.57 4.09 -14.58
C ASP A 51 5.67 3.06 -14.39
N GLN A 52 6.91 3.52 -14.34
CA GLN A 52 8.05 2.65 -14.15
C GLN A 52 8.07 2.03 -12.74
N ALA A 53 7.60 2.77 -11.73
CA ALA A 53 7.45 2.25 -10.37
C ALA A 53 6.43 1.09 -10.33
N ALA A 54 5.29 1.24 -11.01
CA ALA A 54 4.25 0.22 -11.10
C ALA A 54 4.73 -1.00 -11.90
N GLU A 55 5.45 -0.81 -13.01
CA GLU A 55 6.06 -1.89 -13.79
C GLU A 55 7.09 -2.66 -12.97
N ASN A 56 7.96 -1.96 -12.24
CA ASN A 56 8.92 -2.58 -11.33
C ASN A 56 8.22 -3.40 -10.24
N ALA A 57 7.13 -2.89 -9.67
CA ALA A 57 6.33 -3.62 -8.68
C ALA A 57 5.70 -4.88 -9.26
N LEU A 58 5.03 -4.79 -10.42
CA LEU A 58 4.44 -5.94 -11.11
C LEU A 58 5.50 -7.00 -11.45
N LYS A 59 6.67 -6.59 -11.93
CA LYS A 59 7.79 -7.48 -12.21
C LYS A 59 8.34 -8.15 -10.94
N ALA A 60 8.40 -7.43 -9.82
CA ALA A 60 8.85 -7.97 -8.54
C ALA A 60 7.86 -9.00 -7.97
N TYR A 61 6.56 -8.81 -8.18
CA TYR A 61 5.55 -9.78 -7.78
C TYR A 61 5.56 -11.04 -8.66
N ASP A 62 5.86 -10.90 -9.95
CA ASP A 62 5.82 -11.98 -10.94
C ASP A 62 4.48 -12.76 -10.93
N ASP A 63 3.38 -12.03 -10.75
CA ASP A 63 2.03 -12.59 -10.62
C ASP A 63 1.11 -12.04 -11.73
N PRO A 64 0.70 -12.88 -12.71
CA PRO A 64 -0.13 -12.43 -13.82
C PRO A 64 -1.57 -12.07 -13.40
N ALA A 65 -1.99 -12.41 -12.17
CA ALA A 65 -3.29 -11.99 -11.64
C ALA A 65 -3.31 -10.52 -11.20
N LEU A 66 -2.13 -9.90 -11.06
CA LEU A 66 -1.99 -8.50 -10.69
C LEU A 66 -1.91 -7.63 -11.94
N LYS A 67 -2.68 -6.54 -11.94
CA LYS A 67 -2.71 -5.59 -13.06
C LYS A 67 -2.66 -4.17 -12.54
N ARG A 68 -1.93 -3.34 -13.27
CA ARG A 68 -2.03 -1.90 -13.11
C ARG A 68 -3.42 -1.43 -13.56
N VAL A 69 -3.98 -0.49 -12.82
CA VAL A 69 -5.22 0.21 -13.16
C VAL A 69 -4.97 1.73 -13.11
N GLU A 70 -6.03 2.51 -13.25
CA GLU A 70 -5.99 3.96 -13.19
C GLU A 70 -5.31 4.46 -11.90
N ASN A 71 -4.51 5.52 -12.03
CA ASN A 71 -3.86 6.17 -10.90
C ASN A 71 -4.91 6.79 -9.95
N VAL A 72 -4.53 6.97 -8.69
CA VAL A 72 -5.37 7.59 -7.66
C VAL A 72 -4.62 8.74 -6.98
N THR A 73 -5.34 9.51 -6.17
CA THR A 73 -4.76 10.56 -5.34
C THR A 73 -4.83 10.15 -3.88
N MET A 74 -3.71 10.26 -3.17
CA MET A 74 -3.60 10.03 -1.73
C MET A 74 -3.82 11.35 -0.96
N GLY A 75 -3.92 11.27 0.36
CA GLY A 75 -3.93 12.43 1.25
C GLY A 75 -2.79 13.40 0.92
N GLY A 76 -3.02 14.70 1.12
CA GLY A 76 -2.07 15.75 0.71
C GLY A 76 -1.93 15.97 -0.80
N GLY A 77 -2.70 15.26 -1.64
CA GLY A 77 -2.74 15.50 -3.10
C GLY A 77 -1.69 14.73 -3.90
N ALA A 78 -0.95 13.81 -3.28
CA ALA A 78 0.07 13.02 -3.96
C ALA A 78 -0.58 12.04 -4.96
N GLU A 79 -0.08 12.04 -6.20
CA GLU A 79 -0.48 11.05 -7.20
C GLU A 79 0.18 9.70 -6.89
N ALA A 80 -0.59 8.61 -7.01
CA ALA A 80 -0.12 7.26 -6.79
C ALA A 80 -0.56 6.32 -7.91
N TYR A 81 0.31 5.40 -8.30
CA TYR A 81 -0.09 4.28 -9.14
C TYR A 81 -0.96 3.32 -8.32
N GLN A 82 -1.81 2.57 -9.01
CA GLN A 82 -2.59 1.50 -8.41
C GLN A 82 -2.37 0.17 -9.13
N ILE A 83 -2.10 -0.88 -8.34
CA ILE A 83 -2.12 -2.27 -8.79
C ILE A 83 -3.28 -2.98 -8.09
N ARG A 84 -4.01 -3.82 -8.81
CA ARG A 84 -5.11 -4.62 -8.27
C ARG A 84 -5.09 -6.03 -8.83
N GLY A 85 -5.50 -7.00 -8.02
CA GLY A 85 -5.70 -8.37 -8.48
C GLY A 85 -6.15 -9.28 -7.37
N LYS A 86 -5.76 -10.55 -7.46
CA LYS A 86 -5.93 -11.53 -6.40
C LYS A 86 -4.58 -12.15 -6.08
N ARG A 87 -4.35 -12.45 -4.79
CA ARG A 87 -3.23 -13.27 -4.33
C ARG A 87 -3.80 -14.42 -3.52
N GLY A 88 -3.74 -15.63 -4.08
CA GLY A 88 -4.49 -16.77 -3.55
C GLY A 88 -6.01 -16.49 -3.58
N MET A 89 -6.67 -16.58 -2.42
CA MET A 89 -8.11 -16.28 -2.30
C MET A 89 -8.42 -14.83 -1.90
N ALA A 90 -7.41 -14.07 -1.52
CA ALA A 90 -7.57 -12.69 -1.05
C ALA A 90 -7.57 -11.71 -2.23
N ASP A 91 -8.33 -10.64 -2.08
CA ASP A 91 -8.23 -9.52 -3.01
C ASP A 91 -7.02 -8.66 -2.63
N PHE A 92 -6.26 -8.23 -3.64
CA PHE A 92 -5.03 -7.47 -3.45
C PHE A 92 -5.13 -6.09 -4.09
N TRP A 93 -4.65 -5.09 -3.36
CA TRP A 93 -4.39 -3.74 -3.87
C TRP A 93 -2.99 -3.29 -3.46
N GLU A 94 -2.35 -2.50 -4.31
CA GLU A 94 -1.19 -1.72 -3.93
C GLU A 94 -1.36 -0.29 -4.46
N PHE A 95 -0.94 0.67 -3.65
CA PHE A 95 -0.90 2.08 -3.99
C PHE A 95 0.50 2.60 -3.72
N GLY A 96 1.20 3.09 -4.75
CA GLY A 96 2.57 3.59 -4.59
C GLY A 96 2.80 4.93 -5.24
N THR A 97 3.64 5.74 -4.61
CA THR A 97 4.08 7.05 -5.10
C THR A 97 5.60 7.19 -5.01
N ILE A 98 6.13 8.26 -5.58
CA ILE A 98 7.55 8.62 -5.49
C ILE A 98 7.65 9.88 -4.63
N HIS A 99 8.35 9.78 -3.50
CA HIS A 99 8.58 10.87 -2.57
C HIS A 99 10.07 10.92 -2.22
N ASN A 100 10.69 12.10 -2.32
CA ASN A 100 12.14 12.30 -2.08
C ASN A 100 13.07 11.34 -2.83
N GLY A 101 12.67 10.88 -4.03
CA GLY A 101 13.45 9.94 -4.85
C GLY A 101 13.32 8.48 -4.42
N ALA A 102 12.54 8.19 -3.38
CA ALA A 102 12.19 6.85 -2.93
C ALA A 102 10.76 6.49 -3.37
N ARG A 103 10.53 5.19 -3.61
CA ARG A 103 9.17 4.66 -3.75
C ARG A 103 8.58 4.45 -2.36
N VAL A 104 7.42 5.03 -2.11
CA VAL A 104 6.60 4.78 -0.91
C VAL A 104 5.34 4.07 -1.37
N TYR A 105 4.97 2.94 -0.77
CA TYR A 105 3.74 2.24 -1.14
C TYR A 105 2.99 1.66 0.05
N LEU A 106 1.71 1.36 -0.17
CA LEU A 106 0.82 0.64 0.73
C LEU A 106 0.25 -0.55 -0.03
N GLY A 107 0.58 -1.76 0.42
CA GLY A 107 -0.13 -2.98 0.01
C GLY A 107 -1.40 -3.17 0.84
N PHE A 108 -2.41 -3.87 0.30
CA PHE A 108 -3.59 -4.34 1.03
C PHE A 108 -3.90 -5.74 0.54
N THR A 109 -3.85 -6.72 1.44
CA THR A 109 -4.34 -8.08 1.16
C THR A 109 -5.60 -8.29 1.98
N LEU A 110 -6.78 -8.16 1.37
CA LEU A 110 -8.05 -8.11 2.09
C LEU A 110 -8.79 -9.43 2.04
N ALA A 111 -9.37 -9.82 3.17
CA ALA A 111 -10.13 -11.06 3.28
C ALA A 111 -11.31 -11.11 2.29
N PRO A 112 -11.59 -12.28 1.69
CA PRO A 112 -12.67 -12.42 0.72
C PRO A 112 -14.05 -12.18 1.34
N MET A 113 -14.19 -12.35 2.66
CA MET A 113 -15.45 -12.16 3.40
C MET A 113 -15.87 -10.70 3.55
N LEU A 114 -14.93 -9.74 3.44
CA LEU A 114 -15.29 -8.32 3.43
C LEU A 114 -16.02 -7.98 2.12
N SER A 115 -17.12 -7.25 2.23
CA SER A 115 -17.85 -6.74 1.08
C SER A 115 -16.99 -5.77 0.28
N ALA A 116 -17.33 -5.58 -1.00
CA ALA A 116 -16.64 -4.60 -1.85
C ALA A 116 -16.67 -3.18 -1.26
N ARG A 117 -17.75 -2.84 -0.54
CA ARG A 117 -17.91 -1.56 0.13
C ARG A 117 -16.95 -1.42 1.31
N GLU A 118 -16.93 -2.40 2.23
CA GLU A 118 -16.04 -2.37 3.40
C GLU A 118 -14.57 -2.31 2.99
N LYS A 119 -14.19 -3.09 1.96
CA LYS A 119 -12.83 -3.05 1.39
C LYS A 119 -12.48 -1.65 0.91
N ARG A 120 -13.41 -0.99 0.22
CA ARG A 120 -13.17 0.35 -0.34
C ARG A 120 -13.14 1.42 0.73
N GLU A 121 -14.06 1.39 1.70
CA GLU A 121 -14.09 2.31 2.84
C GLU A 121 -12.78 2.24 3.65
N LEU A 122 -12.28 1.03 3.89
CA LEU A 122 -10.99 0.83 4.55
C LEU A 122 -9.84 1.45 3.75
N ILE A 123 -9.70 1.06 2.48
CA ILE A 123 -8.63 1.58 1.61
C ILE A 123 -8.68 3.11 1.54
N ASP A 124 -9.85 3.68 1.24
CA ASP A 124 -10.01 5.12 1.07
C ASP A 124 -9.70 5.88 2.36
N SER A 125 -10.09 5.34 3.53
CA SER A 125 -9.78 5.96 4.82
C SER A 125 -8.28 6.05 5.09
N VAL A 126 -7.53 4.98 4.80
CA VAL A 126 -6.07 4.94 4.98
C VAL A 126 -5.38 5.86 3.96
N LEU A 127 -5.76 5.79 2.68
CA LEU A 127 -5.18 6.65 1.65
C LEU A 127 -5.40 8.13 1.94
N ALA A 128 -6.61 8.51 2.37
CA ALA A 128 -6.94 9.89 2.72
C ALA A 128 -6.18 10.40 3.96
N SER A 129 -5.75 9.50 4.84
CA SER A 129 -5.00 9.84 6.06
C SER A 129 -3.53 10.18 5.83
N ALA A 130 -3.02 10.00 4.60
CA ALA A 130 -1.63 10.27 4.26
C ALA A 130 -1.26 11.73 4.55
N GLN A 131 -0.24 11.93 5.39
CA GLN A 131 0.35 13.23 5.68
C GLN A 131 1.82 13.18 5.28
N TRP A 132 2.20 14.04 4.34
CA TRP A 132 3.57 14.13 3.83
C TRP A 132 4.32 15.23 4.57
N ALA A 133 5.55 14.94 5.00
CA ALA A 133 6.45 15.98 5.48
C ALA A 133 6.73 16.98 4.36
N ALA A 134 6.83 18.26 4.73
CA ALA A 134 6.99 19.39 3.80
C ALA A 134 8.45 19.66 3.45
#